data_AF-A0A8H8JUL4-F1
#
_entry.id   AF-A0A8H8JUL4-F1
#
_cell.length_a   1.000
_cell.length_b   1.000
_cell.length_c   1.000
_cell.angle_alpha   90.00
_cell.angle_beta   90.00
_cell.angle_gamma   90.00
#
_symmetry.space_group_name_H-M   'P 1'
#
loop_
_entity.id
_entity.type
_entity.pdbx_description
1 polymer ?
#
loop_
_entity_poly.entity_id
_entity_poly.type
_entity_poly.pdbx_seq_one_letter_code
_entity_poly.pdbx_strand_id
1 'polypeptide(L)'
;MDSGPIKIVFEFKVDRESTKELLRGIIHAILFHRAFGLVKPTTRDALDVTLPAIDDEVLSREVERKIDQFQRLLDDSPGIGSAGRKRGQMTVVFSEMRPKKAWFSSGEEEVPWEEWTIVTEAHSKQGISRATTSQALAQALYRIIVHTSSAHGREIVPPIRAATTGLSPFPYSIRGKVGSTEI
;
A
#
# COMPACT_ATOMS: atom_id res chain seq x y z
N MET A 1 6.34 -16.07 20.36
CA MET A 1 7.44 -15.61 19.49
C MET A 1 6.83 -14.59 18.56
N ASP A 2 7.23 -13.31 18.61
CA ASP A 2 6.72 -12.30 17.66
C ASP A 2 7.23 -12.69 16.26
N SER A 3 6.36 -13.27 15.44
CA SER A 3 6.67 -13.79 14.10
C SER A 3 6.88 -12.69 13.04
N GLY A 4 7.04 -11.43 13.45
CA GLY A 4 7.04 -10.27 12.56
C GLY A 4 5.67 -10.03 11.92
N PRO A 5 5.51 -8.94 11.14
CA PRO A 5 4.27 -8.69 10.42
C PRO A 5 4.05 -9.71 9.29
N ILE A 6 2.80 -9.99 8.97
CA ILE A 6 2.43 -10.70 7.74
C ILE A 6 2.83 -9.82 6.54
N LYS A 7 3.49 -10.42 5.54
CA LYS A 7 4.00 -9.69 4.37
C LYS A 7 3.34 -10.16 3.10
N ILE A 8 2.81 -9.22 2.32
CA ILE A 8 2.16 -9.47 1.03
C ILE A 8 2.85 -8.62 -0.02
N VAL A 9 3.26 -9.27 -1.12
CA VAL A 9 3.96 -8.62 -2.21
C VAL A 9 3.16 -8.71 -3.51
N PHE A 10 3.06 -7.57 -4.19
CA PHE A 10 2.60 -7.44 -5.57
C PHE A 10 3.74 -6.91 -6.42
N GLU A 11 3.91 -7.47 -7.61
CA GLU A 11 4.91 -7.02 -8.57
C GLU A 11 4.22 -6.58 -9.85
N PHE A 12 4.51 -5.36 -10.29
CA PHE A 12 3.94 -4.79 -11.49
C PHE A 12 5.04 -4.34 -12.44
N LYS A 13 4.87 -4.71 -13.71
CA LYS A 13 5.47 -3.99 -14.82
C LYS A 13 4.44 -3.00 -15.31
N VAL A 14 4.83 -1.75 -15.50
CA VAL A 14 3.89 -0.69 -15.86
C VAL A 14 4.57 0.31 -16.78
N ASP A 15 3.79 0.92 -17.66
CA ASP A 15 4.26 2.09 -18.40
C ASP A 15 4.51 3.25 -17.43
N ARG A 16 5.59 4.01 -17.65
CA ARG A 16 6.01 5.05 -16.70
C ARG A 16 4.89 6.03 -16.40
N GLU A 17 4.14 6.44 -17.41
CA GLU A 17 3.01 7.39 -17.29
C GLU A 17 1.84 6.83 -16.46
N SER A 18 1.67 5.51 -16.44
CA SER A 18 0.62 4.80 -15.70
C SER A 18 1.01 4.44 -14.25
N THR A 19 2.26 4.71 -13.83
CA THR A 19 2.77 4.31 -12.50
C THR A 19 1.94 4.91 -11.36
N LYS A 20 1.63 6.21 -11.44
CA LYS A 20 0.82 6.89 -10.43
C LYS A 20 -0.62 6.37 -10.38
N GLU A 21 -1.22 6.12 -11.54
CA GLU A 21 -2.57 5.56 -11.66
C GLU A 21 -2.66 4.20 -10.98
N LEU A 22 -1.73 3.29 -11.28
CA LEU A 22 -1.59 1.98 -10.66
C LEU A 22 -1.47 2.06 -9.14
N LEU A 23 -0.49 2.83 -8.65
CA LEU A 23 -0.19 2.94 -7.21
C LEU A 23 -1.37 3.51 -6.45
N ARG A 24 -2.01 4.56 -6.98
CA ARG A 24 -3.20 5.17 -6.37
C ARG A 24 -4.31 4.15 -6.22
N GLY A 25 -4.64 3.42 -7.29
CA GLY A 25 -5.69 2.42 -7.28
C GLY A 25 -5.46 1.35 -6.22
N ILE A 26 -4.30 0.69 -6.24
CA ILE A 26 -4.03 -0.44 -5.33
C ILE A 26 -3.87 -0.01 -3.87
N ILE A 27 -3.25 1.16 -3.58
CA ILE A 27 -3.11 1.66 -2.21
C ILE A 27 -4.48 1.98 -1.61
N HIS A 28 -5.38 2.64 -2.36
CA HIS A 28 -6.75 2.89 -1.89
C HIS A 28 -7.51 1.58 -1.63
N ALA A 29 -7.35 0.56 -2.49
CA ALA A 29 -7.98 -0.73 -2.28
C ALA A 29 -7.48 -1.43 -1.00
N ILE A 30 -6.16 -1.41 -0.74
CA ILE A 30 -5.58 -1.95 0.50
C ILE A 30 -6.15 -1.22 1.72
N LEU A 31 -6.14 0.11 1.71
CA LEU A 31 -6.66 0.93 2.80
C LEU A 31 -8.16 0.69 3.04
N PHE A 32 -8.96 0.56 1.97
CA PHE A 32 -10.39 0.26 2.08
C PHE A 32 -10.65 -1.07 2.82
N HIS A 33 -9.93 -2.13 2.47
CA HIS A 33 -10.12 -3.45 3.09
C HIS A 33 -9.54 -3.58 4.51
N ARG A 34 -8.79 -2.57 4.97
CA ARG A 34 -8.18 -2.50 6.31
C ARG A 34 -8.59 -1.27 7.10
N ALA A 35 -9.65 -0.58 6.69
CA ALA A 35 -10.32 0.41 7.49
C ALA A 35 -11.35 -0.28 8.39
N PHE A 36 -11.20 -0.12 9.71
CA PHE A 36 -12.10 -0.71 10.70
C PHE A 36 -12.98 0.35 11.42
N GLY A 37 -12.92 1.61 10.96
CA GLY A 37 -13.82 2.68 11.37
C GLY A 37 -15.05 2.79 10.46
N LEU A 38 -15.82 3.85 10.67
CA LEU A 38 -16.92 4.21 9.78
C LEU A 38 -16.35 4.84 8.51
N VAL A 39 -16.53 4.18 7.37
CA VAL A 39 -16.06 4.65 6.07
C VAL A 39 -17.23 4.99 5.16
N LYS A 40 -17.09 6.04 4.36
CA LYS A 40 -17.97 6.31 3.23
C LYS A 40 -17.39 5.65 1.99
N PRO A 41 -17.99 4.56 1.47
CA PRO A 41 -17.44 3.85 0.32
C PRO A 41 -17.61 4.67 -0.97
N THR A 42 -16.63 4.55 -1.86
CA THR A 42 -16.66 5.04 -3.25
C THR A 42 -15.83 4.13 -4.14
N THR A 43 -15.75 4.43 -5.44
CA THR A 43 -14.94 3.68 -6.40
C THR A 43 -13.99 4.60 -7.16
N ARG A 44 -12.86 4.06 -7.60
CA ARG A 44 -11.90 4.74 -8.48
C ARG A 44 -11.45 3.80 -9.58
N ASP A 45 -11.39 4.31 -10.81
CA ASP A 45 -10.85 3.56 -11.93
C ASP A 45 -9.33 3.73 -12.02
N ALA A 46 -8.63 2.63 -12.23
CA ALA A 46 -7.21 2.60 -12.54
C ALA A 46 -6.91 1.46 -13.50
N LEU A 47 -6.24 1.75 -14.61
CA LEU A 47 -5.87 0.77 -15.64
C LEU A 47 -7.06 -0.08 -16.07
N ASP A 48 -8.22 0.55 -16.27
CA ASP A 48 -9.47 -0.09 -16.70
C ASP A 48 -10.04 -1.10 -15.68
N VAL A 49 -9.61 -1.00 -14.42
CA VAL A 49 -10.14 -1.74 -13.27
C VAL A 49 -10.80 -0.76 -12.30
N THR A 50 -12.06 -0.99 -11.95
CA THR A 50 -12.77 -0.24 -10.90
C THR A 50 -12.43 -0.82 -9.52
N LEU A 51 -11.81 -0.02 -8.67
CA LEU A 51 -11.31 -0.41 -7.34
C LEU A 51 -12.11 0.28 -6.24
N PRO A 52 -12.35 -0.38 -5.09
CA PRO A 52 -12.98 0.25 -3.94
C PRO A 52 -12.03 1.29 -3.31
N ALA A 53 -12.61 2.36 -2.80
CA ALA A 53 -11.89 3.42 -2.12
C ALA A 53 -12.76 4.02 -0.99
N ILE A 54 -12.11 4.82 -0.15
CA ILE A 54 -12.77 5.61 0.90
C ILE A 54 -12.93 7.04 0.38
N ASP A 55 -14.15 7.59 0.47
CA ASP A 55 -14.45 8.99 0.19
C ASP A 55 -13.99 9.86 1.37
N ASP A 56 -12.67 10.02 1.48
CA ASP A 56 -11.99 10.85 2.47
C ASP A 56 -10.88 11.68 1.80
N GLU A 57 -11.00 13.01 1.91
CA GLU A 57 -10.10 13.95 1.25
C GLU A 57 -8.71 14.00 1.91
N VAL A 58 -8.64 13.80 3.24
CA VAL A 58 -7.38 13.81 3.99
C VAL A 58 -6.54 12.61 3.59
N LEU A 59 -7.12 11.40 3.61
CA LEU A 59 -6.50 10.18 3.14
C LEU A 59 -6.09 10.30 1.68
N SER A 60 -6.99 10.81 0.82
CA SER A 60 -6.70 10.96 -0.62
C SER A 60 -5.50 11.88 -0.88
N ARG A 61 -5.38 13.01 -0.15
CA ARG A 61 -4.23 13.91 -0.25
C ARG A 61 -2.95 13.29 0.29
N GLU A 62 -3.03 12.52 1.37
CA GLU A 62 -1.88 11.82 1.94
C GLU A 62 -1.31 10.79 0.96
N VAL A 63 -2.18 9.95 0.39
CA VAL A 63 -1.82 8.95 -0.62
C VAL A 63 -1.18 9.62 -1.84
N GLU A 64 -1.81 10.67 -2.38
CA GLU A 64 -1.28 11.38 -3.55
C GLU A 64 0.11 12.00 -3.27
N ARG A 65 0.27 12.65 -2.10
CA ARG A 65 1.55 13.25 -1.70
C ARG A 65 2.66 12.21 -1.63
N LYS A 66 2.40 11.02 -1.08
CA LYS A 66 3.39 9.93 -0.98
C LYS A 66 3.71 9.34 -2.34
N ILE A 67 2.71 9.18 -3.22
CA ILE A 67 2.92 8.74 -4.60
C ILE A 67 3.75 9.77 -5.38
N ASP A 68 3.50 11.07 -5.22
CA ASP A 68 4.28 12.13 -5.87
C ASP A 68 5.74 12.15 -5.42
N GLN A 69 5.98 11.99 -4.12
CA GLN A 69 7.34 11.88 -3.58
C GLN A 69 8.04 10.64 -4.14
N PHE A 70 7.35 9.50 -4.18
CA PHE A 70 7.89 8.25 -4.73
C PHE A 70 8.19 8.38 -6.23
N GLN A 71 7.28 8.97 -7.01
CA GLN A 71 7.44 9.16 -8.45
C GLN A 71 8.67 10.03 -8.76
N ARG A 72 8.90 11.11 -8.01
CA ARG A 72 10.11 11.94 -8.15
C ARG A 72 11.38 11.14 -7.88
N LEU A 73 11.41 10.37 -6.78
CA LEU A 73 12.56 9.50 -6.49
C LEU A 73 12.80 8.46 -7.57
N LEU A 74 11.73 7.86 -8.10
CA LEU A 74 11.83 6.91 -9.19
C LEU A 74 12.35 7.59 -10.46
N ASP A 75 11.89 8.80 -10.75
CA ASP A 75 12.30 9.58 -11.92
C ASP A 75 13.75 10.08 -11.84
N ASP A 76 14.27 10.31 -10.64
CA ASP A 76 15.67 10.70 -10.43
C ASP A 76 16.61 9.48 -10.38
N SER A 77 16.08 8.26 -10.23
CA SER A 77 16.92 7.06 -10.13
C SER A 77 17.59 6.69 -11.46
N PRO A 78 18.78 6.08 -11.43
CA PRO A 78 19.41 5.53 -12.62
C PRO A 78 18.51 4.47 -13.27
N GLY A 79 18.52 4.43 -14.60
CA GLY A 79 17.86 3.35 -15.35
C GLY A 79 18.59 2.02 -15.16
N ILE A 80 17.83 0.92 -15.19
CA ILE A 80 18.31 -0.46 -15.07
C ILE A 80 18.31 -1.11 -16.45
N GLY A 81 19.50 -1.56 -16.87
CA GLY A 81 19.73 -2.20 -18.17
C GLY A 81 19.62 -1.24 -19.35
N SER A 82 19.79 -1.77 -20.56
CA SER A 82 19.79 -1.00 -21.82
C SER A 82 18.42 -0.38 -22.17
N ALA A 83 17.35 -0.83 -21.53
CA ALA A 83 15.98 -0.36 -21.77
C ALA A 83 15.57 0.85 -20.91
N GLY A 84 16.44 1.34 -20.01
CA GLY A 84 16.16 2.51 -19.17
C GLY A 84 14.99 2.33 -18.21
N ARG A 85 14.78 1.09 -17.73
CA ARG A 85 13.71 0.73 -16.78
C ARG A 85 14.01 1.30 -15.41
N LYS A 86 13.00 1.64 -14.63
CA LYS A 86 13.19 2.12 -13.25
C LYS A 86 12.42 1.26 -12.30
N ARG A 87 13.01 0.90 -11.17
CA ARG A 87 12.39 0.00 -10.19
C ARG A 87 12.37 0.61 -8.81
N GLY A 88 11.22 0.54 -8.16
CA GLY A 88 11.03 0.95 -6.77
C GLY A 88 9.95 0.11 -6.11
N GLN A 89 9.66 0.43 -4.86
CA GLN A 89 8.53 -0.15 -4.15
C GLN A 89 7.85 0.88 -3.25
N MET A 90 6.53 0.80 -3.16
CA MET A 90 5.77 1.44 -2.09
C MET A 90 5.26 0.37 -1.13
N THR A 91 5.18 0.68 0.16
CA THR A 91 4.71 -0.25 1.19
C THR A 91 3.68 0.44 2.08
N VAL A 92 2.50 -0.18 2.22
CA VAL A 92 1.50 0.18 3.23
C VAL A 92 1.70 -0.72 4.43
N VAL A 93 1.87 -0.15 5.61
CA VAL A 93 2.08 -0.92 6.84
C VAL A 93 1.03 -0.56 7.87
N PHE A 94 0.38 -1.58 8.41
CA PHE A 94 -0.56 -1.46 9.52
C PHE A 94 0.13 -1.88 10.82
N SER A 95 -0.04 -1.05 11.85
CA SER A 95 0.56 -1.22 13.17
C SER A 95 -0.51 -1.31 14.25
N GLU A 96 -0.16 -1.85 15.39
CA GLU A 96 -0.92 -1.67 16.64
C GLU A 96 -0.10 -0.89 17.65
N MET A 97 -0.78 -0.11 18.48
CA MET A 97 -0.16 0.55 19.63
C MET A 97 -0.04 -0.47 20.77
N ARG A 98 1.19 -0.81 21.16
CA ARG A 98 1.49 -1.68 22.30
C ARG A 98 2.16 -0.89 23.42
N PRO A 99 1.86 -1.18 24.71
CA PRO A 99 2.65 -0.65 25.82
C PRO A 99 4.08 -1.21 25.75
N LYS A 100 5.09 -0.35 25.83
CA LYS A 100 6.49 -0.75 25.93
C LYS A 100 6.69 -1.57 27.20
N LYS A 101 7.22 -2.77 27.05
CA LYS A 101 7.62 -3.62 28.19
C LYS A 101 8.97 -3.18 28.73
N ALA A 102 9.04 -1.98 29.29
CA ALA A 102 10.22 -1.48 29.99
C ALA A 102 9.83 -1.08 31.41
N TRP A 103 10.48 -1.67 32.42
CA TRP A 103 10.14 -1.58 33.84
C TRP A 103 10.16 -0.16 34.46
N PHE A 104 10.56 0.86 33.69
CA PHE A 104 10.57 2.26 34.08
C PHE A 104 10.05 3.24 33.01
N SER A 105 9.48 2.74 31.92
CA SER A 105 9.01 3.60 30.83
C SER A 105 7.55 3.31 30.54
N SER A 106 6.68 4.27 30.88
CA SER A 106 5.33 4.35 30.33
C SER A 106 5.41 4.95 28.92
N GLY A 107 5.80 4.12 27.95
CA GLY A 107 5.77 4.47 26.54
C GLY A 107 4.86 3.54 25.77
N GLU A 108 4.26 4.02 24.70
CA GLU A 108 3.65 3.16 23.68
C GLU A 108 4.63 3.00 22.51
N GLU A 109 4.53 1.89 21.81
CA GLU A 109 5.25 1.61 20.56
C GLU A 109 4.29 1.14 19.48
N GLU A 110 4.53 1.57 18.24
CA GLU A 110 3.87 1.02 17.08
C GLU A 110 4.55 -0.28 16.67
N VAL A 111 3.80 -1.38 16.69
CA VAL A 111 4.28 -2.70 16.26
C VAL A 111 3.55 -3.09 14.97
N PRO A 112 4.28 -3.20 13.84
CA PRO A 112 3.70 -3.67 12.58
C PRO A 112 3.12 -5.08 12.71
N TRP A 113 1.90 -5.28 12.21
CA TRP A 113 1.28 -6.61 12.13
C TRP A 113 0.99 -7.04 10.68
N GLU A 114 0.94 -6.11 9.73
CA GLU A 114 0.76 -6.41 8.31
C GLU A 114 1.47 -5.39 7.39
N GLU A 115 2.16 -5.87 6.36
CA GLU A 115 2.86 -5.08 5.36
C GLU A 115 2.44 -5.49 3.95
N TRP A 116 2.04 -4.51 3.14
CA TRP A 116 1.65 -4.68 1.74
C TRP A 116 2.65 -3.94 0.84
N THR A 117 3.56 -4.68 0.21
CA THR A 117 4.58 -4.13 -0.68
C THR A 117 4.15 -4.22 -2.14
N ILE A 118 4.18 -3.08 -2.81
CA ILE A 118 3.89 -2.92 -4.23
C ILE A 118 5.21 -2.59 -4.93
N VAL A 119 5.81 -3.59 -5.56
CA VAL A 119 7.01 -3.43 -6.38
C VAL A 119 6.59 -2.96 -7.76
N THR A 120 7.20 -1.88 -8.24
CA THR A 120 6.94 -1.32 -9.57
C THR A 120 8.21 -1.31 -10.41
N GLU A 121 8.14 -1.90 -11.60
CA GLU A 121 9.12 -1.75 -12.69
C GLU A 121 8.46 -0.87 -13.77
N ALA A 122 8.87 0.40 -13.81
CA ALA A 122 8.40 1.39 -14.77
C ALA A 122 9.24 1.33 -16.06
N HIS A 123 8.56 1.24 -17.21
CA HIS A 123 9.18 1.21 -18.54
C HIS A 123 8.97 2.55 -19.26
N SER A 124 10.02 3.08 -19.88
CA SER A 124 10.00 4.37 -20.61
C SER A 124 9.61 4.27 -22.09
N LYS A 125 9.49 3.04 -22.60
CA LYS A 125 9.03 2.71 -23.96
C LYS A 125 7.76 1.87 -23.81
N GLN A 126 6.82 1.98 -24.75
CA GLN A 126 5.54 1.23 -24.85
C GLN A 126 5.72 -0.31 -24.98
N GLY A 127 6.49 -0.91 -24.08
CA GLY A 127 6.80 -2.34 -24.05
C GLY A 127 5.88 -3.13 -23.13
N ILE A 128 5.12 -2.45 -22.26
CA ILE A 128 4.13 -3.08 -21.39
C ILE A 128 2.74 -2.68 -21.84
N SER A 129 1.94 -3.67 -22.24
CA SER A 129 0.55 -3.46 -22.59
C SER A 129 -0.26 -3.04 -21.36
N ARG A 130 -1.05 -1.97 -21.49
CA ARG A 130 -2.02 -1.54 -20.46
C ARG A 130 -2.92 -2.69 -20.03
N ALA A 131 -3.36 -3.54 -20.96
CA ALA A 131 -4.19 -4.69 -20.67
C ALA A 131 -3.49 -5.72 -19.77
N THR A 132 -2.17 -5.91 -19.95
CA THR A 132 -1.38 -6.80 -19.08
C THR A 132 -1.30 -6.24 -17.66
N THR A 133 -1.05 -4.93 -17.52
CA THR A 133 -1.01 -4.29 -16.19
C THR A 133 -2.39 -4.27 -15.53
N SER A 134 -3.45 -4.02 -16.32
CA SER A 134 -4.85 -4.09 -15.90
C SER A 134 -5.21 -5.47 -15.33
N GLN A 135 -4.86 -6.53 -16.05
CA GLN A 135 -5.08 -7.90 -15.59
C GLN A 135 -4.32 -8.21 -14.30
N ALA A 136 -3.07 -7.76 -14.18
CA ALA A 136 -2.30 -7.91 -12.95
C ALA A 136 -2.93 -7.14 -11.78
N LEU A 137 -3.49 -5.95 -12.03
CA LEU A 137 -4.16 -5.14 -11.02
C LEU A 137 -5.46 -5.78 -10.55
N ALA A 138 -6.26 -6.33 -11.46
CA ALA A 138 -7.44 -7.10 -11.13
C ALA A 138 -7.11 -8.34 -10.28
N GLN A 139 -6.02 -9.06 -10.61
CA GLN A 139 -5.54 -10.18 -9.80
C GLN A 139 -5.06 -9.74 -8.41
N ALA A 140 -4.40 -8.58 -8.31
CA ALA A 140 -3.99 -8.03 -7.03
C ALA A 140 -5.21 -7.66 -6.16
N LEU A 141 -6.24 -7.03 -6.74
CA LEU A 141 -7.51 -6.76 -6.06
C LEU A 141 -8.16 -8.05 -5.54
N TYR A 142 -8.24 -9.08 -6.39
CA TYR A 142 -8.77 -10.38 -5.96
C TYR A 142 -7.98 -10.96 -4.79
N ARG A 143 -6.64 -10.89 -4.83
CA ARG A 143 -5.78 -11.33 -3.71
C ARG A 143 -6.02 -10.52 -2.43
N ILE A 144 -6.22 -9.20 -2.52
CA ILE A 144 -6.58 -8.37 -1.36
C ILE A 144 -7.89 -8.87 -0.74
N ILE A 145 -8.93 -9.05 -1.56
CA ILE A 145 -10.25 -9.52 -1.12
C ILE A 145 -10.15 -10.90 -0.46
N VAL A 146 -9.51 -11.86 -1.13
CA VAL A 146 -9.37 -13.24 -0.61
C VAL A 146 -8.59 -13.25 0.70
N HIS A 147 -7.47 -12.53 0.77
CA HIS A 147 -6.68 -12.46 2.00
C HIS A 147 -7.50 -11.84 3.14
N THR A 148 -8.03 -10.64 2.93
CA THR A 148 -8.72 -9.87 3.98
C THR A 148 -10.00 -10.54 4.49
N SER A 149 -10.68 -11.33 3.65
CA SER A 149 -11.90 -12.08 4.01
C SER A 149 -11.63 -13.49 4.55
N SER A 150 -10.43 -14.04 4.37
CA SER A 150 -10.08 -15.38 4.85
C SER A 150 -10.12 -15.49 6.39
N ALA A 151 -10.19 -16.72 6.91
CA ALA A 151 -10.10 -16.95 8.36
C ALA A 151 -8.77 -16.41 8.92
N HIS A 152 -7.65 -16.75 8.27
CA HIS A 152 -6.33 -16.30 8.68
C HIS A 152 -6.17 -14.77 8.61
N GLY A 153 -6.60 -14.15 7.50
CA GLY A 153 -6.47 -12.69 7.31
C GLY A 153 -7.38 -11.86 8.21
N ARG A 154 -8.39 -12.47 8.84
CA ARG A 154 -9.18 -11.87 9.93
C ARG A 154 -8.55 -12.12 11.30
N GLU A 155 -7.98 -13.30 11.53
CA GLU A 155 -7.34 -13.67 12.80
C GLU A 155 -6.08 -12.84 13.11
N ILE A 156 -5.35 -12.41 12.08
CA ILE A 156 -4.14 -11.59 12.24
C ILE A 156 -4.44 -10.14 12.66
N VAL A 157 -5.69 -9.70 12.58
CA VAL A 157 -6.07 -8.33 12.98
C VAL A 157 -6.02 -8.24 14.50
N PRO A 158 -5.24 -7.32 15.09
CA PRO A 158 -5.14 -7.21 16.54
C PRO A 158 -6.48 -6.85 17.19
N PRO A 159 -6.67 -7.13 18.50
CA PRO A 159 -7.87 -6.70 19.20
C PRO A 159 -8.01 -5.17 19.22
N ILE A 160 -9.19 -4.66 18.89
CA ILE A 160 -9.51 -3.23 18.99
C ILE A 160 -9.70 -2.87 20.47
N ARG A 161 -8.76 -2.12 21.05
CA ARG A 161 -8.75 -1.78 22.49
C ARG A 161 -9.37 -0.43 22.83
N ALA A 162 -9.59 0.43 21.83
CA ALA A 162 -10.16 1.75 22.00
C ALA A 162 -11.13 2.08 20.86
N ALA A 163 -12.19 2.82 21.18
CA ALA A 163 -13.07 3.38 20.16
C ALA A 163 -12.31 4.46 19.37
N THR A 164 -12.34 4.36 18.04
CA THR A 164 -11.78 5.37 17.14
C THR A 164 -12.90 6.22 16.54
N THR A 165 -12.67 7.51 16.39
CA THR A 165 -13.51 8.42 15.60
C THR A 165 -13.02 8.56 14.16
N GLY A 166 -11.88 7.94 13.82
CA GLY A 166 -11.26 8.00 12.49
C GLY A 166 -11.53 6.76 11.64
N LEU A 167 -10.84 6.68 10.48
CA LEU A 167 -11.00 5.61 9.50
C LEU A 167 -10.56 4.23 10.00
N SER A 168 -9.66 4.17 10.98
CA SER A 168 -9.15 2.94 11.56
C SER A 168 -8.66 3.16 13.00
N PRO A 169 -8.80 2.17 13.90
CA PRO A 169 -8.17 2.18 15.22
C PRO A 169 -6.69 1.76 15.15
N PHE A 170 -6.22 1.28 13.99
CA PHE A 170 -4.84 0.89 13.76
C PHE A 170 -4.12 1.97 12.96
N PRO A 171 -2.98 2.50 13.47
CA PRO A 171 -2.11 3.36 12.69
C PRO A 171 -1.68 2.67 11.39
N TYR A 172 -1.56 3.45 10.32
CA TYR A 172 -0.92 3.01 9.10
C TYR A 172 0.16 3.99 8.65
N SER A 173 1.14 3.49 7.89
CA SER A 173 2.12 4.32 7.21
C SER A 173 2.26 3.92 5.75
N ILE A 174 2.50 4.90 4.88
CA ILE A 174 2.82 4.70 3.47
C ILE A 174 4.26 5.12 3.26
N ARG A 175 5.09 4.16 2.84
CA ARG A 175 6.53 4.33 2.64
C ARG A 175 6.89 4.06 1.19
N GLY A 176 7.86 4.79 0.66
CA GLY A 176 8.39 4.59 -0.69
C GLY A 176 9.89 4.32 -0.63
N LYS A 177 10.39 3.43 -1.49
CA LYS A 177 11.82 3.09 -1.57
C LYS A 177 12.28 2.95 -3.02
N VAL A 178 13.37 3.62 -3.36
CA VAL A 178 14.07 3.48 -4.65
C VAL A 178 15.56 3.36 -4.37
N GLY A 179 16.14 2.20 -4.70
CA GLY A 179 17.52 1.90 -4.31
C GLY A 179 17.70 1.94 -2.78
N SER A 180 18.57 2.82 -2.31
CA SER A 180 18.84 3.05 -0.88
C SER A 180 18.05 4.21 -0.26
N THR A 181 17.29 4.97 -1.05
CA THR A 181 16.54 6.16 -0.59
C THR A 181 15.11 5.77 -0.21
N GLU A 182 14.61 6.31 0.91
CA GLU A 182 13.27 6.06 1.44
C GLU A 182 12.52 7.38 1.74
N ILE A 183 11.18 7.35 1.65
CA ILE A 183 10.24 8.46 1.95
C ILE A 183 9.07 8.03 2.83
#